data_AF-A0A6P3XDN5-F1
#
_entry.id   AF-A0A6P3XDN5-F1
#
_cell.length_a   1.000
_cell.length_b   1.000
_cell.length_c   1.000
_cell.angle_alpha   90.00
_cell.angle_beta   90.00
_cell.angle_gamma   90.00
#
_symmetry.space_group_name_H-M   'P 1'
#
loop_
_entity.id
_entity.type
_entity.pdbx_description
1 polymer ?
#
loop_
_entity_poly.entity_id
_entity_poly.type
_entity_poly.pdbx_seq_one_letter_code
_entity_poly.pdbx_strand_id
1 'polypeptide(L)'
;MAGGERGGEGPSERRKMGATKYVLGSAILGLFWSSLLKGVLTNSSTSRCDYPPCSCDHYGRLTCDCKEDGEELILTTEGDRRLSPHISRITVSNCSSVILTNSSLASMSGLRSVELVNVANLSLVRQSFELSSHSTRTRITVRNSSVDVMPSFVFRGDVEAITFENVRIGQLSAFSFANLVHTESLRLENCQIETTEAQAFKKFDVGYLHVVGGSFGEQVPSRTMNDIEVYHKFMLDGVKMGVVRSDAFIVRSPRTVAIQNCAIDTLESEAFDVTAHGAVIVKNNIFGSIGVGAFLGIRADREIRAPSSSSASGLHDLIFKNNSVSSFEEGSLMFDRASFRPELDNLLVAQACDCQMLPVWKNNVLNYSNVYTRFYARQNSLTPPATLSQSQEPINETPETFLCLDARVKGVPTSFADYEARHCSLGGSMLVFILIIVAALLVLIVGVCLIVWCCRRRRRNNRKKWISVPTNAPDVVSKKNGVIGREAATSGTPVDSRITMVVPDGRLYRETEFHVMIVEKTEIVEPLTTEL
;
A
#
# COMPACT_ATOMS: atom_id res chain seq x y z
N MET A 1 2.97 13.68 70.85
CA MET A 1 2.22 14.95 70.74
C MET A 1 0.76 14.54 70.52
N ALA A 2 -0.09 14.52 71.54
CA ALA A 2 -0.82 15.67 72.10
C ALA A 2 -1.80 16.27 71.06
N GLY A 3 -3.11 16.43 71.30
CA GLY A 3 -3.96 16.13 72.47
C GLY A 3 -5.25 16.98 72.44
N GLY A 4 -6.30 16.61 73.20
CA GLY A 4 -7.58 17.35 73.30
C GLY A 4 -8.68 16.84 72.34
N GLU A 5 -9.85 16.32 72.71
CA GLU A 5 -10.73 16.33 73.91
C GLU A 5 -11.84 17.41 73.91
N ARG A 6 -13.05 16.99 74.35
CA ARG A 6 -14.31 17.74 74.66
C ARG A 6 -15.21 18.06 73.46
N GLY A 7 -16.55 17.99 73.56
CA GLY A 7 -17.42 17.61 74.69
C GLY A 7 -18.59 18.58 74.86
N GLY A 8 -19.83 18.09 75.03
CA GLY A 8 -21.02 18.95 75.21
C GLY A 8 -22.36 18.22 75.16
N GLU A 9 -22.83 17.73 76.31
CA GLU A 9 -24.24 17.35 76.56
C GLU A 9 -25.07 18.60 76.91
N GLY A 10 -26.41 18.54 76.79
CA GLY A 10 -27.28 19.58 77.37
C GLY A 10 -28.75 19.57 76.89
N PRO A 11 -29.78 19.42 77.76
CA PRO A 11 -31.15 19.08 77.34
C PRO A 11 -32.27 20.08 77.76
N SER A 12 -33.53 19.65 77.58
CA SER A 12 -34.78 20.29 78.06
C SER A 12 -35.28 21.47 77.21
N GLU A 13 -36.58 21.77 77.06
CA GLU A 13 -37.66 21.68 78.06
C GLU A 13 -39.05 21.33 77.48
N ARG A 14 -39.92 20.79 78.33
CA ARG A 14 -41.35 20.51 78.04
C ARG A 14 -42.20 21.78 78.11
N ARG A 15 -43.32 21.82 77.38
CA ARG A 15 -44.60 22.28 77.97
C ARG A 15 -45.81 21.50 77.43
N LYS A 16 -46.82 21.37 78.30
CA LYS A 16 -48.04 20.55 78.14
C LYS A 16 -49.27 21.44 77.98
N MET A 17 -50.40 20.76 77.73
CA MET A 17 -51.81 21.21 77.81
C MET A 17 -52.36 21.80 76.50
N GLY A 18 -53.63 21.56 76.14
CA GLY A 18 -54.68 20.84 76.87
C GLY A 18 -55.66 20.10 75.94
N ALA A 19 -56.44 19.20 76.52
CA ALA A 19 -57.46 18.43 75.79
C ALA A 19 -58.86 18.99 76.06
N THR A 20 -59.70 19.02 75.04
CA THR A 20 -61.17 19.12 75.20
C THR A 20 -61.86 18.29 74.12
N LYS A 21 -62.73 17.39 74.56
CA LYS A 21 -63.62 16.60 73.69
C LYS A 21 -64.81 17.46 73.28
N TYR A 22 -65.32 17.27 72.07
CA TYR A 22 -66.76 17.22 71.84
C TYR A 22 -67.12 16.07 70.89
N VAL A 23 -68.37 15.63 70.98
CA VAL A 23 -68.91 14.37 70.48
C VAL A 23 -70.18 14.66 69.67
N LEU A 24 -70.61 13.69 68.87
CA LEU A 24 -71.92 13.54 68.18
C LEU A 24 -72.05 14.20 66.79
N GLY A 25 -72.56 13.42 65.82
CA GLY A 25 -72.83 13.90 64.45
C GLY A 25 -73.00 12.80 63.39
N SER A 26 -73.66 11.68 63.69
CA SER A 26 -73.83 10.57 62.72
C SER A 26 -75.03 10.76 61.79
N ALA A 27 -74.77 11.21 60.56
CA ALA A 27 -75.53 10.95 59.31
C ALA A 27 -74.68 11.55 58.18
N ILE A 28 -74.21 10.81 57.18
CA ILE A 28 -75.02 10.19 56.11
C ILE A 28 -74.41 8.82 55.73
N LEU A 29 -75.22 7.77 55.74
CA LEU A 29 -74.93 6.54 55.00
C LEU A 29 -75.32 6.75 53.53
N GLY A 30 -74.44 6.45 52.59
CA GLY A 30 -74.80 6.40 51.17
C GLY A 30 -73.62 6.38 50.21
N LEU A 31 -73.38 5.21 49.61
CA LEU A 31 -72.49 4.95 48.47
C LEU A 31 -70.97 4.88 48.78
N PHE A 32 -70.29 4.03 48.00
CA PHE A 32 -68.85 3.68 48.02
C PHE A 32 -68.35 2.68 49.10
N TRP A 33 -69.05 1.54 49.20
CA TRP A 33 -68.44 0.26 49.59
C TRP A 33 -68.20 -0.61 48.34
N SER A 34 -67.13 -0.36 47.57
CA SER A 34 -66.76 -1.20 46.42
C SER A 34 -65.32 -0.99 45.91
N SER A 35 -64.33 -0.84 46.80
CA SER A 35 -62.94 -0.53 46.40
C SER A 35 -61.87 -0.94 47.41
N LEU A 36 -61.97 -2.15 47.97
CA LEU A 36 -60.88 -2.84 48.66
C LEU A 36 -60.92 -4.33 48.27
N LEU A 37 -59.74 -4.93 48.06
CA LEU A 37 -59.51 -6.32 47.61
C LEU A 37 -59.52 -6.61 46.08
N LYS A 38 -58.81 -5.78 45.31
CA LYS A 38 -57.78 -6.23 44.35
C LYS A 38 -56.57 -5.33 44.60
N GLY A 39 -55.32 -5.79 44.70
CA GLY A 39 -54.76 -7.11 44.48
C GLY A 39 -53.38 -6.93 43.84
N VAL A 40 -52.37 -7.65 44.37
CA VAL A 40 -51.03 -7.84 43.79
C VAL A 40 -50.03 -6.67 43.88
N LEU A 41 -48.86 -7.01 44.41
CA LEU A 41 -47.60 -6.26 44.35
C LEU A 41 -47.20 -6.02 42.89
N THR A 42 -47.21 -4.78 42.41
CA THR A 42 -46.34 -4.40 41.29
C THR A 42 -45.65 -3.08 41.60
N ASN A 43 -44.35 -3.17 41.91
CA ASN A 43 -43.46 -2.01 41.88
C ASN A 43 -43.09 -1.79 40.40
N SER A 44 -44.09 -1.45 39.58
CA SER A 44 -43.97 -1.24 38.13
C SER A 44 -43.20 0.04 37.88
N SER A 45 -41.88 -0.01 38.03
CA SER A 45 -41.03 1.02 37.47
C SER A 45 -41.17 0.93 35.96
N THR A 46 -41.82 1.94 35.37
CA THR A 46 -41.90 2.15 33.93
C THR A 46 -40.53 1.93 33.30
N SER A 47 -40.48 0.97 32.38
CA SER A 47 -39.27 0.50 31.73
C SER A 47 -39.35 0.78 30.24
N ARG A 48 -38.22 0.77 29.52
CA ARG A 48 -38.23 0.94 28.06
C ARG A 48 -39.08 -0.10 27.34
N CYS A 49 -39.37 -1.25 27.99
CA CYS A 49 -40.24 -2.31 27.50
C CYS A 49 -41.72 -1.91 27.39
N ASP A 50 -42.16 -0.90 28.15
CA ASP A 50 -43.57 -0.51 28.28
C ASP A 50 -43.95 0.61 27.27
N TYR A 51 -43.00 1.07 26.46
CA TYR A 51 -43.16 2.17 25.50
C TYR A 51 -42.81 1.73 24.07
N PRO A 52 -43.69 1.94 23.08
CA PRO A 52 -43.32 1.79 21.68
C PRO A 52 -42.16 2.74 21.31
N PRO A 53 -41.33 2.41 20.30
CA PRO A 53 -41.37 1.20 19.45
C PRO A 53 -40.63 -0.01 20.05
N CYS A 54 -40.41 -0.03 21.37
CA CYS A 54 -39.68 -1.10 22.06
C CYS A 54 -40.61 -2.15 22.70
N SER A 55 -40.13 -3.39 22.76
CA SER A 55 -40.78 -4.51 23.44
C SER A 55 -39.74 -5.40 24.13
N CYS A 56 -40.13 -6.07 25.22
CA CYS A 56 -39.26 -7.01 25.92
C CYS A 56 -39.88 -8.40 26.05
N ASP A 57 -39.07 -9.42 25.79
CA ASP A 57 -39.41 -10.83 25.99
C ASP A 57 -39.14 -11.27 27.43
N HIS A 58 -39.82 -12.32 27.90
CA HIS A 58 -39.64 -12.92 29.22
C HIS A 58 -38.19 -13.41 29.46
N TYR A 59 -37.43 -13.68 28.40
CA TYR A 59 -36.00 -14.03 28.45
C TYR A 59 -35.05 -12.83 28.58
N GLY A 60 -35.57 -11.62 28.82
CA GLY A 60 -34.76 -10.41 28.98
C GLY A 60 -34.19 -9.88 27.66
N ARG A 61 -34.84 -10.14 26.52
CA ARG A 61 -34.47 -9.55 25.23
C ARG A 61 -35.27 -8.28 24.99
N LEU A 62 -34.59 -7.14 24.91
CA LEU A 62 -35.15 -5.87 24.41
C LEU A 62 -35.04 -5.85 22.87
N THR A 63 -36.16 -5.61 22.19
CA THR A 63 -36.22 -5.41 20.74
C THR A 63 -36.96 -4.11 20.44
N CYS A 64 -36.33 -3.18 19.71
CA CYS A 64 -36.94 -1.94 19.26
C CYS A 64 -36.87 -1.84 17.73
N ASP A 65 -37.99 -1.61 17.05
CA ASP A 65 -38.04 -1.49 15.59
C ASP A 65 -38.79 -0.21 15.17
N CYS A 66 -38.05 0.85 14.82
CA CYS A 66 -38.61 2.19 14.59
C CYS A 66 -39.18 2.38 13.15
N LYS A 67 -39.72 1.32 12.55
CA LYS A 67 -40.08 1.29 11.12
C LYS A 67 -41.21 2.27 10.75
N GLU A 68 -42.12 2.54 11.67
CA GLU A 68 -43.26 3.45 11.48
C GLU A 68 -43.08 4.77 12.24
N ASP A 69 -42.45 4.71 13.42
CA ASP A 69 -42.12 5.85 14.25
C ASP A 69 -40.73 6.40 13.90
N GLY A 70 -40.67 7.44 13.07
CA GLY A 70 -39.41 8.15 12.75
C GLY A 70 -38.77 8.90 13.93
N GLU A 71 -39.16 8.58 15.17
CA GLU A 71 -38.72 9.20 16.42
C GLU A 71 -37.29 8.82 16.82
N GLU A 72 -36.70 9.67 17.66
CA GLU A 72 -35.39 9.46 18.25
C GLU A 72 -35.43 8.44 19.41
N LEU A 73 -34.64 7.37 19.27
CA LEU A 73 -34.53 6.32 20.28
C LEU A 73 -33.43 6.64 21.29
N ILE A 74 -33.81 7.20 22.44
CA ILE A 74 -32.88 7.39 23.56
C ILE A 74 -32.81 6.12 24.41
N LEU A 75 -31.61 5.57 24.56
CA LEU A 75 -31.29 4.45 25.45
C LEU A 75 -30.57 4.99 26.69
N THR A 76 -31.25 4.94 27.84
CA THR A 76 -30.79 5.52 29.12
C THR A 76 -31.08 4.59 30.30
N THR A 77 -30.32 4.72 31.38
CA THR A 77 -30.53 4.08 32.69
C THR A 77 -31.36 4.91 33.65
N GLU A 78 -31.62 6.18 33.32
CA GLU A 78 -32.30 7.16 34.19
C GLU A 78 -33.67 7.57 33.62
N GLY A 79 -34.57 8.00 34.51
CA GLY A 79 -35.93 8.47 34.16
C GLY A 79 -36.93 7.36 33.80
N ASP A 80 -38.10 7.77 33.31
CA ASP A 80 -39.28 6.90 33.10
C ASP A 80 -39.16 5.93 31.93
N ARG A 81 -38.12 6.09 31.08
CA ARG A 81 -37.84 5.26 29.90
C ARG A 81 -36.59 4.38 30.10
N ARG A 82 -36.24 4.07 31.34
CA ARG A 82 -34.99 3.38 31.70
C ARG A 82 -34.89 1.95 31.18
N LEU A 83 -33.67 1.53 30.87
CA LEU A 83 -33.30 0.14 30.61
C LEU A 83 -33.38 -0.69 31.90
N SER A 84 -33.98 -1.88 31.81
CA SER A 84 -34.09 -2.82 32.93
C SER A 84 -32.75 -3.55 33.15
N PRO A 85 -32.26 -3.68 34.41
CA PRO A 85 -30.98 -4.35 34.71
C PRO A 85 -30.98 -5.85 34.37
N HIS A 86 -32.14 -6.45 34.13
CA HIS A 86 -32.30 -7.86 33.78
C HIS A 86 -32.23 -8.15 32.27
N ILE A 87 -31.98 -7.14 31.43
CA ILE A 87 -31.85 -7.32 29.99
C ILE A 87 -30.52 -8.03 29.67
N SER A 88 -30.61 -9.10 28.87
CA SER A 88 -29.48 -9.92 28.43
C SER A 88 -29.11 -9.71 26.96
N ARG A 89 -30.06 -9.24 26.13
CA ARG A 89 -29.84 -8.90 24.72
C ARG A 89 -30.60 -7.65 24.34
N ILE A 90 -29.93 -6.75 23.64
CA ILE A 90 -30.51 -5.54 23.03
C ILE A 90 -30.41 -5.69 21.51
N THR A 91 -31.54 -5.57 20.82
CA THR A 91 -31.60 -5.46 19.35
C THR A 91 -32.37 -4.18 19.01
N VAL A 92 -31.74 -3.26 18.28
CA VAL A 92 -32.37 -2.04 17.75
C VAL A 92 -32.28 -2.07 16.22
N SER A 93 -33.41 -1.90 15.54
CA SER A 93 -33.49 -1.93 14.07
C SER A 93 -34.22 -0.73 13.49
N ASN A 94 -33.77 -0.30 12.31
CA ASN A 94 -34.48 0.62 11.40
C ASN A 94 -34.84 1.98 12.02
N CYS A 95 -33.98 2.53 12.88
CA CYS A 95 -34.22 3.81 13.58
C CYS A 95 -33.50 4.99 12.91
N SER A 96 -34.18 6.14 12.89
CA SER A 96 -33.68 7.40 12.30
C SER A 96 -32.53 7.98 13.13
N SER A 97 -32.73 8.14 14.44
CA SER A 97 -31.73 8.54 15.43
C SER A 97 -31.73 7.56 16.59
N VAL A 98 -30.56 7.13 17.04
CA VAL A 98 -30.38 6.38 18.29
C VAL A 98 -29.31 7.07 19.13
N ILE A 99 -29.64 7.43 20.36
CA ILE A 99 -28.69 8.01 21.32
C ILE A 99 -28.43 6.99 22.43
N LEU A 100 -27.19 6.54 22.58
CA LEU A 100 -26.77 5.78 23.77
C LEU A 100 -26.19 6.77 24.79
N THR A 101 -26.89 7.01 25.90
CA THR A 101 -26.38 7.90 26.95
C THR A 101 -25.17 7.28 27.66
N ASN A 102 -24.45 8.11 28.41
CA ASN A 102 -23.34 7.69 29.28
C ASN A 102 -23.78 6.56 30.21
N SER A 103 -22.95 5.52 30.32
CA SER A 103 -23.15 4.41 31.26
C SER A 103 -24.50 3.69 31.10
N SER A 104 -25.17 3.83 29.95
CA SER A 104 -26.49 3.25 29.68
C SER A 104 -26.52 1.71 29.75
N LEU A 105 -25.36 1.06 29.67
CA LEU A 105 -25.23 -0.39 29.80
C LEU A 105 -24.69 -0.88 31.16
N ALA A 106 -24.26 0.04 32.05
CA ALA A 106 -23.48 -0.31 33.24
C ALA A 106 -24.29 -1.07 34.32
N SER A 107 -25.62 -0.91 34.33
CA SER A 107 -26.51 -1.59 35.29
C SER A 107 -26.86 -3.04 34.90
N MET A 108 -26.58 -3.46 33.67
CA MET A 108 -26.97 -4.76 33.14
C MET A 108 -25.86 -5.80 33.34
N SER A 109 -25.89 -6.48 34.50
CA SER A 109 -24.97 -7.59 34.80
C SER A 109 -25.24 -8.86 33.98
N GLY A 110 -26.41 -8.98 33.35
CA GLY A 110 -26.79 -10.12 32.50
C GLY A 110 -26.50 -9.94 31.01
N LEU A 111 -25.95 -8.81 30.58
CA LEU A 111 -25.79 -8.47 29.17
C LEU A 111 -24.83 -9.45 28.46
N ARG A 112 -25.18 -9.83 27.23
CA ARG A 112 -24.43 -10.76 26.36
C ARG A 112 -24.27 -10.25 24.94
N SER A 113 -25.24 -9.48 24.44
CA SER A 113 -25.19 -8.97 23.07
C SER A 113 -25.96 -7.65 22.90
N VAL A 114 -25.33 -6.71 22.20
CA VAL A 114 -25.93 -5.44 21.76
C VAL A 114 -25.79 -5.36 20.25
N GLU A 115 -26.92 -5.21 19.57
CA GLU A 115 -27.03 -5.29 18.11
C GLU A 115 -27.80 -4.06 17.61
N LEU A 116 -27.12 -3.19 16.86
CA LEU A 116 -27.66 -1.95 16.31
C LEU A 116 -27.61 -2.03 14.78
N VAL A 117 -28.78 -2.09 14.11
CA VAL A 117 -28.87 -2.42 12.68
C VAL A 117 -29.70 -1.38 11.93
N ASN A 118 -29.22 -0.93 10.78
CA ASN A 118 -29.89 0.08 9.95
C ASN A 118 -30.25 1.35 10.74
N VAL A 119 -29.29 1.89 11.50
CA VAL A 119 -29.49 3.13 12.28
C VAL A 119 -28.93 4.31 11.51
N ALA A 120 -29.80 5.20 11.03
CA ALA A 120 -29.38 6.27 10.13
C ALA A 120 -28.40 7.25 10.80
N ASN A 121 -28.60 7.60 12.08
CA ASN A 121 -27.64 8.32 12.91
C ASN A 121 -27.53 7.68 14.30
N LEU A 122 -26.35 7.18 14.65
CA LEU A 122 -26.02 6.59 15.96
C LEU A 122 -25.14 7.59 16.72
N SER A 123 -25.75 8.32 17.66
CA SER A 123 -25.05 9.23 18.55
C SER A 123 -24.49 8.46 19.74
N LEU A 124 -23.17 8.47 19.87
CA LEU A 124 -22.43 7.89 20.98
C LEU A 124 -21.91 9.00 21.88
N VAL A 125 -22.10 8.80 23.18
CA VAL A 125 -21.53 9.62 24.26
C VAL A 125 -20.28 8.92 24.80
N ARG A 126 -19.47 9.62 25.59
CA ARG A 126 -18.41 8.96 26.38
C ARG A 126 -19.04 7.86 27.23
N GLN A 127 -18.39 6.69 27.29
CA GLN A 127 -18.83 5.55 28.09
C GLN A 127 -20.23 5.01 27.71
N SER A 128 -20.69 5.19 26.46
CA SER A 128 -21.94 4.57 25.97
C SER A 128 -21.92 3.04 26.05
N PHE A 129 -20.76 2.41 25.82
CA PHE A 129 -20.55 0.97 25.99
C PHE A 129 -19.73 0.67 27.24
N GLU A 130 -20.07 1.31 28.36
CA GLU A 130 -19.61 0.89 29.69
C GLU A 130 -20.44 -0.30 30.19
N LEU A 131 -19.78 -1.44 30.30
CA LEU A 131 -20.35 -2.70 30.79
C LEU A 131 -20.12 -2.86 32.30
N SER A 132 -21.01 -3.60 32.95
CA SER A 132 -20.86 -3.96 34.36
C SER A 132 -19.59 -4.79 34.60
N SER A 133 -18.90 -4.59 35.72
CA SER A 133 -17.79 -5.49 36.14
C SER A 133 -18.22 -6.95 36.37
N HIS A 134 -19.52 -7.20 36.43
CA HIS A 134 -20.12 -8.52 36.55
C HIS A 134 -20.80 -9.00 35.26
N SER A 135 -20.74 -8.22 34.16
CA SER A 135 -21.31 -8.66 32.89
C SER A 135 -20.55 -9.85 32.34
N THR A 136 -21.29 -10.82 31.79
CA THR A 136 -20.69 -11.84 30.94
C THR A 136 -20.15 -11.20 29.66
N ARG A 137 -19.01 -11.73 29.17
CA ARG A 137 -18.47 -11.56 27.81
C ARG A 137 -19.53 -11.08 26.82
N THR A 138 -19.53 -9.77 26.54
CA THR A 138 -20.57 -9.13 25.74
C THR A 138 -20.08 -8.87 24.32
N ARG A 139 -20.94 -9.14 23.34
CA ARG A 139 -20.70 -8.90 21.91
C ARG A 139 -21.41 -7.63 21.47
N ILE A 140 -20.68 -6.72 20.84
CA ILE A 140 -21.21 -5.44 20.33
C ILE A 140 -21.14 -5.48 18.81
N THR A 141 -22.29 -5.31 18.16
CA THR A 141 -22.41 -5.38 16.70
C THR A 141 -23.19 -4.19 16.17
N VAL A 142 -22.59 -3.42 15.26
CA VAL A 142 -23.20 -2.26 14.59
C VAL A 142 -23.16 -2.48 13.09
N ARG A 143 -24.31 -2.46 12.41
CA ARG A 143 -24.42 -2.82 10.97
C ARG A 143 -25.25 -1.80 10.20
N ASN A 144 -24.76 -1.37 9.04
CA ASN A 144 -25.43 -0.44 8.12
C ASN A 144 -25.86 0.87 8.82
N SER A 145 -24.98 1.46 9.62
CA SER A 145 -25.30 2.65 10.42
C SER A 145 -24.32 3.79 10.14
N SER A 146 -24.68 5.03 10.47
CA SER A 146 -23.71 6.14 10.51
C SER A 146 -23.48 6.62 11.94
N VAL A 147 -22.24 6.97 12.25
CA VAL A 147 -21.78 7.55 13.52
C VAL A 147 -21.07 8.85 13.17
N ASP A 148 -21.63 10.00 13.55
CA ASP A 148 -21.02 11.29 13.22
C ASP A 148 -19.65 11.44 13.92
N VAL A 149 -19.65 11.32 15.24
CA VAL A 149 -18.44 11.34 16.07
C VAL A 149 -18.40 10.11 16.97
N MET A 150 -17.28 9.39 16.97
CA MET A 150 -17.00 8.34 17.95
C MET A 150 -16.08 8.91 19.04
N PRO A 151 -16.62 9.32 20.21
CA PRO A 151 -15.86 10.08 21.21
C PRO A 151 -14.79 9.24 21.90
N SER A 152 -13.96 9.88 22.74
CA SER A 152 -13.02 9.20 23.62
C SER A 152 -13.70 8.28 24.64
N PHE A 153 -13.08 7.14 24.94
CA PHE A 153 -13.51 6.17 25.95
C PHE A 153 -14.97 5.69 25.77
N VAL A 154 -15.33 5.33 24.53
CA VAL A 154 -16.65 4.79 24.19
C VAL A 154 -16.89 3.42 24.85
N PHE A 155 -15.86 2.59 24.90
CA PHE A 155 -15.90 1.24 25.47
C PHE A 155 -15.25 1.20 26.86
N ARG A 156 -15.81 0.40 27.78
CA ARG A 156 -15.20 0.11 29.09
C ARG A 156 -15.77 -1.20 29.65
N GLY A 157 -14.90 -2.12 30.08
CA GLY A 157 -15.30 -3.40 30.68
C GLY A 157 -14.87 -4.62 29.86
N ASP A 158 -15.40 -5.80 30.20
CA ASP A 158 -15.11 -7.07 29.52
C ASP A 158 -15.97 -7.21 28.25
N VAL A 159 -15.39 -6.82 27.12
CA VAL A 159 -16.02 -6.89 25.79
C VAL A 159 -15.39 -8.02 25.02
N GLU A 160 -16.15 -9.06 24.69
CA GLU A 160 -15.64 -10.25 24.00
C GLU A 160 -15.34 -9.98 22.53
N ALA A 161 -16.27 -9.32 21.84
CA ALA A 161 -16.13 -9.03 20.42
C ALA A 161 -16.81 -7.71 20.06
N ILE A 162 -16.14 -6.92 19.21
CA ILE A 162 -16.66 -5.68 18.64
C ILE A 162 -16.66 -5.84 17.13
N THR A 163 -17.81 -5.64 16.48
CA THR A 163 -17.95 -5.73 15.03
C THR A 163 -18.72 -4.52 14.49
N PHE A 164 -18.06 -3.76 13.62
CA PHE A 164 -18.70 -2.72 12.80
C PHE A 164 -18.74 -3.21 11.34
N GLU A 165 -19.90 -3.13 10.69
CA GLU A 165 -20.09 -3.62 9.30
C GLU A 165 -20.88 -2.60 8.46
N ASN A 166 -20.30 -2.16 7.34
CA ASN A 166 -20.86 -1.12 6.47
C ASN A 166 -21.21 0.17 7.27
N VAL A 167 -20.34 0.57 8.20
CA VAL A 167 -20.55 1.74 9.07
C VAL A 167 -19.75 2.94 8.58
N ARG A 168 -20.41 4.10 8.46
CA ARG A 168 -19.75 5.38 8.21
C ARG A 168 -19.42 6.05 9.54
N ILE A 169 -18.18 6.51 9.72
CA ILE A 169 -17.69 7.21 10.91
C ILE A 169 -17.12 8.56 10.45
N GLY A 170 -17.73 9.68 10.84
CA GLY A 170 -17.24 11.01 10.46
C GLY A 170 -15.90 11.32 11.13
N GLN A 171 -15.87 11.30 12.46
CA GLN A 171 -14.66 11.55 13.25
C GLN A 171 -14.41 10.45 14.27
N LEU A 172 -13.24 9.84 14.19
CA LEU A 172 -12.73 8.92 15.20
C LEU A 172 -11.76 9.67 16.13
N SER A 173 -12.23 10.02 17.33
CA SER A 173 -11.46 10.80 18.31
C SER A 173 -10.29 10.03 18.95
N ALA A 174 -9.38 10.75 19.60
CA ALA A 174 -8.36 10.14 20.44
C ALA A 174 -8.99 9.29 21.55
N PHE A 175 -8.44 8.09 21.78
CA PHE A 175 -8.86 7.12 22.80
C PHE A 175 -10.28 6.55 22.63
N SER A 176 -10.90 6.60 21.45
CA SER A 176 -12.20 5.95 21.22
C SER A 176 -12.17 4.45 21.53
N PHE A 177 -11.10 3.77 21.11
CA PHE A 177 -10.79 2.38 21.46
C PHE A 177 -9.62 2.37 22.45
N ALA A 178 -9.94 2.37 23.75
CA ALA A 178 -8.98 2.30 24.83
C ALA A 178 -9.57 1.53 26.01
N ASN A 179 -8.72 0.89 26.83
CA ASN A 179 -9.14 0.10 28.00
C ASN A 179 -10.15 -1.02 27.67
N LEU A 180 -10.05 -1.60 26.47
CA LEU A 180 -10.63 -2.92 26.19
C LEU A 180 -9.82 -3.95 26.98
N VAL A 181 -10.49 -4.96 27.54
CA VAL A 181 -9.88 -6.00 28.38
C VAL A 181 -10.47 -7.34 27.96
N HIS A 182 -9.61 -8.34 27.72
CA HIS A 182 -9.99 -9.70 27.28
C HIS A 182 -10.75 -9.76 25.94
N THR A 183 -10.57 -8.77 25.05
CA THR A 183 -11.28 -8.75 23.76
C THR A 183 -10.71 -9.80 22.81
N GLU A 184 -11.54 -10.75 22.40
CA GLU A 184 -11.14 -11.82 21.48
C GLU A 184 -11.03 -11.29 20.04
N SER A 185 -11.94 -10.42 19.61
CA SER A 185 -11.98 -9.92 18.23
C SER A 185 -12.48 -8.48 18.09
N LEU A 186 -11.72 -7.66 17.37
CA LEU A 186 -12.12 -6.34 16.88
C LEU A 186 -12.15 -6.38 15.35
N ARG A 187 -13.34 -6.30 14.77
CA ARG A 187 -13.59 -6.34 13.32
C ARG A 187 -14.22 -5.04 12.83
N LEU A 188 -13.58 -4.40 11.85
CA LEU A 188 -14.08 -3.26 11.10
C LEU A 188 -14.24 -3.69 9.64
N GLU A 189 -15.47 -3.78 9.15
CA GLU A 189 -15.78 -4.31 7.81
C GLU A 189 -16.53 -3.27 6.97
N ASN A 190 -15.97 -2.94 5.81
CA ASN A 190 -16.44 -1.88 4.91
C ASN A 190 -16.69 -0.53 5.61
N CYS A 191 -15.93 -0.25 6.68
CA CYS A 191 -16.07 0.97 7.45
C CYS A 191 -15.47 2.16 6.70
N GLN A 192 -16.24 3.23 6.53
CA GLN A 192 -15.77 4.47 5.92
C GLN A 192 -15.51 5.48 7.03
N ILE A 193 -14.24 5.65 7.40
CA ILE A 193 -13.80 6.65 8.37
C ILE A 193 -13.31 7.87 7.59
N GLU A 194 -13.88 9.05 7.84
CA GLU A 194 -13.50 10.28 7.12
C GLU A 194 -12.29 10.96 7.75
N THR A 195 -12.32 11.13 9.07
CA THR A 195 -11.22 11.72 9.84
C THR A 195 -10.86 10.85 11.02
N THR A 196 -9.55 10.67 11.24
CA THR A 196 -9.00 9.89 12.36
C THR A 196 -8.02 10.73 13.14
N GLU A 197 -8.16 10.79 14.46
CA GLU A 197 -7.20 11.44 15.34
C GLU A 197 -6.02 10.53 15.70
N ALA A 198 -4.92 11.15 16.12
CA ALA A 198 -3.82 10.41 16.73
C ALA A 198 -4.28 9.73 18.03
N GLN A 199 -3.80 8.51 18.28
CA GLN A 199 -4.12 7.69 19.45
C GLN A 199 -5.60 7.28 19.58
N ALA A 200 -6.34 7.24 18.47
CA ALA A 200 -7.70 6.71 18.40
C ALA A 200 -7.84 5.29 18.98
N PHE A 201 -6.85 4.44 18.70
CA PHE A 201 -6.69 3.12 19.28
C PHE A 201 -5.46 3.12 20.19
N LYS A 202 -5.61 2.82 21.48
CA LYS A 202 -4.51 2.92 22.45
C LYS A 202 -4.58 1.91 23.59
N LYS A 203 -3.44 1.25 23.86
CA LYS A 203 -3.19 0.44 25.08
C LYS A 203 -4.35 -0.49 25.42
N PHE A 204 -4.58 -1.45 24.53
CA PHE A 204 -5.46 -2.58 24.79
C PHE A 204 -4.90 -3.85 24.14
N ASP A 205 -5.30 -4.99 24.71
CA ASP A 205 -5.07 -6.33 24.19
C ASP A 205 -6.24 -6.80 23.32
N VAL A 206 -5.94 -7.50 22.23
CA VAL A 206 -6.96 -8.16 21.40
C VAL A 206 -6.44 -9.47 20.78
N GLY A 207 -7.29 -10.49 20.66
CA GLY A 207 -6.93 -11.73 19.94
C GLY A 207 -6.73 -11.49 18.43
N TYR A 208 -7.79 -11.03 17.77
CA TYR A 208 -7.85 -10.79 16.33
C TYR A 208 -8.20 -9.32 16.04
N LEU A 209 -7.33 -8.61 15.33
CA LEU A 209 -7.58 -7.26 14.84
C LEU A 209 -7.72 -7.30 13.31
N HIS A 210 -8.95 -7.21 12.82
CA HIS A 210 -9.28 -7.32 11.39
C HIS A 210 -9.93 -6.03 10.88
N VAL A 211 -9.30 -5.38 9.91
CA VAL A 211 -9.90 -4.30 9.11
C VAL A 211 -10.02 -4.79 7.68
N VAL A 212 -11.25 -4.87 7.16
CA VAL A 212 -11.58 -5.50 5.88
C VAL A 212 -12.44 -4.54 5.06
N GLY A 213 -11.96 -4.11 3.89
CA GLY A 213 -12.59 -3.07 3.08
C GLY A 213 -12.56 -1.69 3.74
N GLY A 214 -13.27 -0.74 3.12
CA GLY A 214 -13.45 0.60 3.68
C GLY A 214 -12.26 1.55 3.48
N SER A 215 -12.21 2.60 4.29
CA SER A 215 -11.22 3.69 4.17
C SER A 215 -10.90 4.38 5.49
N PHE A 216 -9.64 4.82 5.66
CA PHE A 216 -9.19 5.69 6.76
C PHE A 216 -8.87 7.12 6.28
N GLY A 217 -9.84 7.77 5.62
CA GLY A 217 -9.74 9.17 5.21
C GLY A 217 -8.57 9.51 4.26
N GLU A 218 -8.31 10.81 4.15
CA GLU A 218 -7.17 11.35 3.38
C GLU A 218 -5.84 11.26 4.12
N GLN A 219 -5.86 11.14 5.45
CA GLN A 219 -4.65 11.04 6.27
C GLN A 219 -4.86 10.13 7.48
N VAL A 220 -3.89 9.24 7.71
CA VAL A 220 -3.74 8.46 8.95
C VAL A 220 -2.60 9.10 9.78
N PRO A 221 -2.89 9.81 10.89
CA PRO A 221 -1.87 10.42 11.72
C PRO A 221 -0.88 9.43 12.35
N SER A 222 0.27 9.96 12.77
CA SER A 222 1.21 9.23 13.62
C SER A 222 0.53 8.76 14.90
N ARG A 223 0.80 7.52 15.30
CA ARG A 223 0.28 6.87 16.50
C ARG A 223 -1.24 6.72 16.52
N THR A 224 -1.92 6.66 15.37
CA THR A 224 -3.37 6.33 15.31
C THR A 224 -3.67 5.01 16.02
N MET A 225 -2.85 3.99 15.77
CA MET A 225 -2.78 2.77 16.58
C MET A 225 -1.50 2.84 17.43
N ASN A 226 -1.65 2.89 18.76
CA ASN A 226 -0.56 3.15 19.69
C ASN A 226 -0.50 2.10 20.80
N ASP A 227 0.55 1.29 20.82
CA ASP A 227 0.82 0.32 21.88
C ASP A 227 -0.33 -0.69 22.04
N ILE A 228 -0.83 -1.20 20.90
CA ILE A 228 -1.87 -2.25 20.85
C ILE A 228 -1.18 -3.60 20.86
N GLU A 229 -1.60 -4.52 21.71
CA GLU A 229 -1.14 -5.91 21.68
C GLU A 229 -2.15 -6.80 20.94
N VAL A 230 -1.70 -7.56 19.95
CA VAL A 230 -2.54 -8.44 19.11
C VAL A 230 -2.02 -9.86 19.19
N TYR A 231 -2.72 -10.80 19.82
CA TYR A 231 -2.16 -12.13 20.11
C TYR A 231 -2.13 -13.11 18.94
N HIS A 232 -3.04 -12.99 17.97
CA HIS A 232 -3.19 -13.99 16.91
C HIS A 232 -2.94 -13.41 15.53
N LYS A 233 -3.76 -12.46 15.08
CA LYS A 233 -3.67 -11.93 13.72
C LYS A 233 -4.00 -10.45 13.66
N PHE A 234 -3.09 -9.70 13.07
CA PHE A 234 -3.34 -8.35 12.59
C PHE A 234 -3.57 -8.42 11.07
N MET A 235 -4.72 -7.97 10.60
CA MET A 235 -5.10 -8.03 9.19
C MET A 235 -5.66 -6.70 8.71
N LEU A 236 -5.05 -6.14 7.67
CA LEU A 236 -5.59 -5.11 6.81
C LEU A 236 -5.86 -5.76 5.44
N ASP A 237 -7.11 -5.78 5.00
CA ASP A 237 -7.53 -6.37 3.72
C ASP A 237 -8.39 -5.38 2.94
N GLY A 238 -8.03 -5.00 1.71
CA GLY A 238 -8.90 -4.19 0.86
C GLY A 238 -9.11 -2.74 1.33
N VAL A 239 -8.28 -2.25 2.25
CA VAL A 239 -8.43 -0.94 2.91
C VAL A 239 -7.83 0.17 2.05
N LYS A 240 -8.52 1.30 1.95
CA LYS A 240 -8.01 2.53 1.30
C LYS A 240 -7.46 3.52 2.33
N MET A 241 -6.29 4.07 2.08
CA MET A 241 -5.62 5.06 2.93
C MET A 241 -4.96 6.13 2.05
N GLY A 242 -5.12 7.40 2.39
CA GLY A 242 -4.38 8.48 1.72
C GLY A 242 -2.92 8.54 2.18
N VAL A 243 -2.58 9.55 2.97
CA VAL A 243 -1.24 9.73 3.55
C VAL A 243 -1.14 9.00 4.89
N VAL A 244 -0.37 7.92 4.95
CA VAL A 244 -0.04 7.21 6.20
C VAL A 244 1.28 7.75 6.75
N ARG A 245 1.21 8.39 7.92
CA ARG A 245 2.35 9.02 8.58
C ARG A 245 3.28 8.01 9.29
N SER A 246 4.49 8.44 9.61
CA SER A 246 5.42 7.67 10.47
C SER A 246 4.78 7.25 11.79
N ASP A 247 5.09 6.05 12.27
CA ASP A 247 4.51 5.42 13.47
C ASP A 247 2.96 5.38 13.49
N ALA A 248 2.26 5.43 12.35
CA ALA A 248 0.79 5.40 12.33
C ALA A 248 0.23 4.10 12.96
N PHE A 249 0.90 2.98 12.71
CA PHE A 249 0.54 1.66 13.18
C PHE A 249 1.61 1.06 14.10
N ILE A 250 1.49 1.30 15.41
CA ILE A 250 2.33 0.65 16.45
C ILE A 250 1.57 -0.56 17.01
N VAL A 251 1.94 -1.76 16.56
CA VAL A 251 1.25 -3.03 16.89
C VAL A 251 2.23 -4.07 17.40
N ARG A 252 1.95 -4.67 18.56
CA ARG A 252 2.84 -5.62 19.23
C ARG A 252 2.27 -7.03 19.29
N SER A 253 3.17 -8.00 19.25
CA SER A 253 2.90 -9.43 19.40
C SER A 253 2.04 -10.15 18.33
N PRO A 254 1.71 -9.64 17.12
CA PRO A 254 0.93 -10.43 16.17
C PRO A 254 1.72 -11.66 15.70
N ARG A 255 1.14 -12.85 15.93
CA ARG A 255 1.67 -14.11 15.37
C ARG A 255 1.59 -14.14 13.84
N THR A 256 0.68 -13.38 13.24
CA THR A 256 0.61 -13.19 11.78
C THR A 256 0.18 -11.78 11.45
N VAL A 257 0.94 -11.13 10.57
CA VAL A 257 0.63 -9.82 9.99
C VAL A 257 0.24 -10.02 8.54
N ALA A 258 -0.93 -9.53 8.14
CA ALA A 258 -1.40 -9.60 6.76
C ALA A 258 -1.87 -8.22 6.29
N ILE A 259 -1.17 -7.65 5.31
CA ILE A 259 -1.52 -6.40 4.62
C ILE A 259 -1.78 -6.78 3.16
N GLN A 260 -3.04 -6.91 2.78
CA GLN A 260 -3.42 -7.45 1.49
C GLN A 260 -4.47 -6.61 0.75
N ASN A 261 -4.37 -6.52 -0.58
CA ASN A 261 -5.34 -5.81 -1.43
C ASN A 261 -5.57 -4.32 -1.07
N CYS A 262 -4.71 -3.70 -0.25
CA CYS A 262 -4.87 -2.31 0.20
C CYS A 262 -4.41 -1.33 -0.88
N ALA A 263 -4.98 -0.13 -0.87
CA ALA A 263 -4.52 1.01 -1.67
C ALA A 263 -4.05 2.12 -0.75
N ILE A 264 -2.78 2.54 -0.88
CA ILE A 264 -2.13 3.55 -0.05
C ILE A 264 -1.51 4.61 -0.94
N ASP A 265 -1.98 5.85 -0.87
CA ASP A 265 -1.51 6.92 -1.76
C ASP A 265 -0.09 7.40 -1.40
N THR A 266 0.23 7.51 -0.11
CA THR A 266 1.58 7.85 0.36
C THR A 266 1.89 7.17 1.68
N LEU A 267 3.06 6.54 1.78
CA LEU A 267 3.54 5.82 2.95
C LEU A 267 4.87 6.43 3.43
N GLU A 268 4.87 7.04 4.61
CA GLU A 268 6.08 7.65 5.20
C GLU A 268 7.03 6.61 5.84
N SER A 269 8.22 7.05 6.25
CA SER A 269 9.22 6.24 6.93
C SER A 269 8.67 5.59 8.20
N GLU A 270 8.94 4.31 8.43
CA GLU A 270 8.48 3.55 9.61
C GLU A 270 6.97 3.72 9.92
N ALA A 271 6.12 3.84 8.89
CA ALA A 271 4.67 3.95 9.04
C ALA A 271 4.03 2.73 9.75
N PHE A 272 4.66 1.56 9.62
CA PHE A 272 4.32 0.33 10.33
C PHE A 272 5.45 -0.05 11.31
N ASP A 273 5.27 0.24 12.61
CA ASP A 273 6.13 -0.25 13.71
C ASP A 273 5.46 -1.49 14.32
N VAL A 274 5.80 -2.66 13.78
CA VAL A 274 5.09 -3.91 14.07
C VAL A 274 6.07 -4.98 14.56
N THR A 275 5.98 -5.35 15.83
CA THR A 275 6.84 -6.39 16.44
C THR A 275 6.14 -7.76 16.41
N ALA A 276 6.32 -8.50 15.33
CA ALA A 276 5.61 -9.75 15.05
C ALA A 276 6.31 -11.00 15.64
N HIS A 277 5.52 -12.04 15.94
CA HIS A 277 5.97 -13.37 16.42
C HIS A 277 5.92 -14.46 15.33
N GLY A 278 5.80 -14.07 14.07
CA GLY A 278 5.62 -15.00 12.96
C GLY A 278 5.56 -14.31 11.61
N ALA A 279 4.91 -14.96 10.65
CA ALA A 279 4.95 -14.55 9.24
C ALA A 279 4.31 -13.17 8.99
N VAL A 280 4.95 -12.39 8.13
CA VAL A 280 4.47 -11.10 7.62
C VAL A 280 4.14 -11.26 6.15
N ILE A 281 2.92 -10.90 5.75
CA ILE A 281 2.43 -11.08 4.38
C ILE A 281 1.95 -9.72 3.86
N VAL A 282 2.63 -9.21 2.83
CA VAL A 282 2.31 -7.95 2.14
C VAL A 282 2.06 -8.28 0.66
N LYS A 283 0.79 -8.36 0.23
CA LYS A 283 0.45 -8.81 -1.14
C LYS A 283 -0.68 -8.06 -1.82
N ASN A 284 -0.69 -8.01 -3.15
CA ASN A 284 -1.76 -7.39 -3.94
C ASN A 284 -2.00 -5.90 -3.62
N ASN A 285 -1.05 -5.20 -2.99
CA ASN A 285 -1.25 -3.82 -2.57
C ASN A 285 -0.83 -2.84 -3.66
N ILE A 286 -1.51 -1.71 -3.71
CA ILE A 286 -1.20 -0.58 -4.58
C ILE A 286 -0.63 0.53 -3.70
N PHE A 287 0.65 0.82 -3.86
CA PHE A 287 1.32 1.95 -3.22
C PHE A 287 1.53 3.06 -4.24
N GLY A 288 1.18 4.29 -3.87
CA GLY A 288 1.55 5.49 -4.62
C GLY A 288 3.02 5.81 -4.37
N SER A 289 3.28 6.73 -3.42
CA SER A 289 4.64 7.10 -3.00
C SER A 289 5.09 6.33 -1.76
N ILE A 290 6.28 5.72 -1.77
CA ILE A 290 6.90 5.08 -0.60
C ILE A 290 8.18 5.83 -0.20
N GLY A 291 8.18 6.40 1.01
CA GLY A 291 9.34 7.05 1.60
C GLY A 291 10.40 6.07 2.13
N VAL A 292 11.61 6.55 2.41
CA VAL A 292 12.72 5.70 2.90
C VAL A 292 12.34 4.95 4.19
N GLY A 293 12.60 3.64 4.23
CA GLY A 293 12.44 2.83 5.45
C GLY A 293 10.99 2.58 5.88
N ALA A 294 10.01 2.73 4.99
CA ALA A 294 8.58 2.55 5.31
C ALA A 294 8.24 1.23 6.02
N PHE A 295 8.93 0.15 5.68
CA PHE A 295 8.74 -1.20 6.26
C PHE A 295 9.79 -1.59 7.31
N LEU A 296 10.74 -0.71 7.65
CA LEU A 296 11.85 -0.99 8.59
C LEU A 296 11.40 -1.10 10.06
N GLY A 297 10.22 -0.58 10.38
CA GLY A 297 9.55 -0.77 11.67
C GLY A 297 8.99 -2.18 11.86
N ILE A 298 8.84 -2.99 10.80
CA ILE A 298 8.40 -4.37 10.91
C ILE A 298 9.58 -5.25 11.35
N ARG A 299 9.51 -5.75 12.59
CA ARG A 299 10.59 -6.44 13.30
C ARG A 299 10.06 -7.72 13.93
N ALA A 300 10.90 -8.74 14.13
CA ALA A 300 10.50 -9.86 14.98
C ALA A 300 10.71 -9.48 16.45
N ASP A 301 9.87 -10.02 17.34
CA ASP A 301 10.14 -9.90 18.77
C ASP A 301 11.44 -10.63 19.15
N ARG A 302 12.21 -10.01 20.04
CA ARG A 302 13.46 -10.55 20.55
C ARG A 302 13.26 -11.57 21.67
N GLU A 303 12.14 -11.52 22.40
CA GLU A 303 11.94 -12.41 23.57
C GLU A 303 11.63 -13.86 23.16
N ILE A 304 11.00 -14.07 21.99
CA ILE A 304 10.76 -15.41 21.42
C ILE A 304 11.95 -15.93 20.60
N ARG A 305 13.05 -15.15 20.48
CA ARG A 305 14.31 -15.61 19.86
C ARG A 305 15.04 -16.60 20.78
N ALA A 306 14.58 -17.85 20.77
CA ALA A 306 15.08 -18.93 21.61
C ALA A 306 16.62 -19.03 21.53
N PRO A 307 17.33 -19.11 22.67
CA PRO A 307 18.79 -19.22 22.69
C PRO A 307 19.23 -20.67 22.43
N SER A 308 18.90 -21.20 21.24
CA SER A 308 19.22 -22.57 20.83
C SER A 308 19.98 -22.63 19.51
N SER A 309 21.30 -22.77 19.65
CA SER A 309 22.17 -23.62 18.81
C SER A 309 21.90 -23.73 17.30
N SER A 310 22.78 -23.10 16.52
CA SER A 310 23.39 -23.70 15.31
C SER A 310 22.47 -24.17 14.18
N SER A 311 21.49 -23.36 13.75
CA SER A 311 20.97 -23.42 12.37
C SER A 311 20.25 -22.14 11.96
N ALA A 312 20.17 -21.87 10.66
CA ALA A 312 19.46 -20.72 10.08
C ALA A 312 17.91 -20.89 10.07
N SER A 313 17.35 -21.72 10.96
CA SER A 313 15.95 -22.14 10.96
C SER A 313 15.02 -21.30 11.84
N GLY A 314 15.53 -20.22 12.45
CA GLY A 314 14.79 -19.36 13.38
C GLY A 314 14.32 -18.02 12.81
N LEU A 315 14.44 -17.80 11.50
CA LEU A 315 13.90 -16.60 10.84
C LEU A 315 12.43 -16.81 10.48
N HIS A 316 11.62 -15.77 10.61
CA HIS A 316 10.23 -15.79 10.13
C HIS A 316 10.17 -15.38 8.65
N ASP A 317 9.17 -15.84 7.91
CA ASP A 317 9.00 -15.46 6.51
C ASP A 317 8.37 -14.06 6.38
N LEU A 318 8.93 -13.21 5.53
CA LEU A 318 8.34 -11.95 5.09
C LEU A 318 8.05 -12.03 3.60
N ILE A 319 6.77 -12.13 3.24
CA ILE A 319 6.30 -12.39 1.89
C ILE A 319 5.80 -11.09 1.29
N PHE A 320 6.53 -10.53 0.30
CA PHE A 320 6.19 -9.29 -0.40
C PHE A 320 5.89 -9.60 -1.88
N LYS A 321 4.63 -9.89 -2.23
CA LYS A 321 4.27 -10.47 -3.54
C LYS A 321 3.15 -9.75 -4.28
N ASN A 322 3.31 -9.54 -5.59
CA ASN A 322 2.29 -8.91 -6.45
C ASN A 322 1.86 -7.52 -5.93
N ASN A 323 2.82 -6.66 -5.60
CA ASN A 323 2.54 -5.28 -5.17
C ASN A 323 2.92 -4.31 -6.28
N SER A 324 2.15 -3.24 -6.47
CA SER A 324 2.48 -2.16 -7.40
C SER A 324 2.92 -0.89 -6.67
N VAL A 325 3.91 -0.17 -7.22
CA VAL A 325 4.48 1.04 -6.64
C VAL A 325 4.63 2.11 -7.72
N SER A 326 4.05 3.30 -7.53
CA SER A 326 4.17 4.38 -8.55
C SER A 326 5.40 5.26 -8.36
N SER A 327 5.84 5.52 -7.13
CA SER A 327 7.04 6.28 -6.80
C SER A 327 7.69 5.74 -5.52
N PHE A 328 9.02 5.74 -5.45
CA PHE A 328 9.73 5.25 -4.27
C PHE A 328 11.13 5.86 -4.11
N GLU A 329 11.52 6.09 -2.86
CA GLU A 329 12.83 6.63 -2.50
C GLU A 329 13.90 5.52 -2.35
N GLU A 330 15.18 5.91 -2.31
CA GLU A 330 16.32 4.99 -2.08
C GLU A 330 16.18 4.34 -0.69
N GLY A 331 16.04 3.01 -0.61
CA GLY A 331 15.82 2.33 0.68
C GLY A 331 14.37 2.37 1.20
N SER A 332 13.39 2.67 0.36
CA SER A 332 11.95 2.53 0.67
C SER A 332 11.56 1.11 1.11
N LEU A 333 11.95 0.10 0.33
CA LEU A 333 11.67 -1.32 0.57
C LEU A 333 12.77 -2.01 1.41
N MET A 334 13.11 -1.39 2.55
CA MET A 334 14.05 -1.95 3.52
C MET A 334 13.35 -2.88 4.52
N PHE A 335 13.87 -4.10 4.66
CA PHE A 335 13.36 -5.12 5.60
C PHE A 335 14.43 -5.56 6.61
N ASP A 336 14.01 -5.97 7.81
CA ASP A 336 14.90 -6.52 8.85
C ASP A 336 15.33 -7.97 8.52
N ARG A 337 16.45 -8.08 7.78
CA ARG A 337 17.10 -9.35 7.42
C ARG A 337 17.72 -10.10 8.60
N ALA A 338 17.80 -9.52 9.80
CA ALA A 338 18.31 -10.22 11.00
C ALA A 338 17.22 -11.01 11.74
N SER A 339 15.96 -10.83 11.33
CA SER A 339 14.74 -11.35 11.94
C SER A 339 13.86 -12.10 10.95
N PHE A 340 13.80 -11.62 9.70
CA PHE A 340 12.99 -12.20 8.63
C PHE A 340 13.81 -12.69 7.45
N ARG A 341 13.25 -13.67 6.74
CA ARG A 341 13.63 -14.06 5.38
C ARG A 341 12.69 -13.36 4.39
N PRO A 342 13.14 -12.29 3.69
CA PRO A 342 12.30 -11.60 2.72
C PRO A 342 12.20 -12.35 1.39
N GLU A 343 10.99 -12.70 0.98
CA GLU A 343 10.63 -13.17 -0.35
C GLU A 343 9.96 -12.03 -1.13
N LEU A 344 10.66 -11.44 -2.09
CA LEU A 344 10.09 -10.46 -3.02
C LEU A 344 9.73 -11.17 -4.32
N ASP A 345 8.54 -10.92 -4.86
CA ASP A 345 8.11 -11.46 -6.15
C ASP A 345 7.04 -10.57 -6.82
N ASN A 346 7.01 -10.52 -8.14
CA ASN A 346 6.00 -9.78 -8.91
C ASN A 346 5.81 -8.30 -8.45
N LEU A 347 6.91 -7.57 -8.21
CA LEU A 347 6.86 -6.14 -7.88
C LEU A 347 6.72 -5.29 -9.15
N LEU A 348 5.55 -4.67 -9.33
CA LEU A 348 5.26 -3.78 -10.46
C LEU A 348 5.64 -2.33 -10.15
N VAL A 349 6.70 -1.83 -10.75
CA VAL A 349 6.95 -0.39 -10.84
C VAL A 349 5.99 0.20 -11.87
N ALA A 350 5.01 0.98 -11.42
CA ALA A 350 3.96 1.59 -12.26
C ALA A 350 4.47 2.82 -13.04
N GLN A 351 5.69 2.71 -13.60
CA GLN A 351 6.33 3.69 -14.46
C GLN A 351 6.71 3.02 -15.79
N ALA A 352 6.95 3.84 -16.82
CA ALA A 352 7.42 3.35 -18.11
C ALA A 352 8.85 2.78 -18.00
N CYS A 353 9.09 1.59 -18.56
CA CYS A 353 10.41 0.96 -18.56
C CYS A 353 11.48 1.83 -19.26
N ASP A 354 12.53 2.22 -18.54
CA ASP A 354 13.72 2.90 -19.11
C ASP A 354 15.00 2.15 -18.73
N CYS A 355 15.79 1.79 -19.74
CA CYS A 355 17.10 1.14 -19.62
C CYS A 355 18.06 1.85 -18.65
N GLN A 356 17.98 3.17 -18.49
CA GLN A 356 18.82 3.91 -17.55
C GLN A 356 18.33 3.74 -16.10
N MET A 357 17.02 3.58 -15.90
CA MET A 357 16.38 3.53 -14.58
C MET A 357 16.26 2.10 -14.02
N LEU A 358 16.13 1.07 -14.86
CA LEU A 358 16.12 -0.34 -14.44
C LEU A 358 17.23 -0.70 -13.41
N PRO A 359 18.52 -0.42 -13.65
CA PRO A 359 19.57 -0.73 -12.67
C PRO A 359 19.49 0.13 -11.41
N VAL A 360 18.97 1.35 -11.48
CA VAL A 360 18.76 2.23 -10.32
C VAL A 360 17.65 1.66 -9.44
N TRP A 361 16.50 1.32 -10.03
CA TRP A 361 15.38 0.70 -9.33
C TRP A 361 15.77 -0.63 -8.67
N LYS A 362 16.48 -1.51 -9.39
CA LYS A 362 16.97 -2.78 -8.85
C LYS A 362 17.91 -2.57 -7.66
N ASN A 363 18.86 -1.64 -7.76
CA ASN A 363 19.78 -1.33 -6.67
C ASN A 363 19.08 -0.71 -5.44
N ASN A 364 18.13 0.20 -5.66
CA ASN A 364 17.38 0.87 -4.58
C ASN A 364 16.56 -0.10 -3.72
N VAL A 365 16.09 -1.22 -4.31
CA VAL A 365 15.31 -2.26 -3.61
C VAL A 365 16.21 -3.35 -3.01
N LEU A 366 17.24 -3.82 -3.74
CA LEU A 366 18.04 -4.98 -3.31
C LEU A 366 19.30 -4.61 -2.52
N ASN A 367 19.94 -3.49 -2.84
CA ASN A 367 21.26 -3.10 -2.35
C ASN A 367 21.22 -1.77 -1.56
N TYR A 368 20.33 -1.70 -0.58
CA TYR A 368 20.21 -0.57 0.35
C TYR A 368 21.32 -0.52 1.44
N SER A 369 22.46 -1.19 1.24
CA SER A 369 23.57 -1.28 2.21
C SER A 369 24.11 0.09 2.65
N ASN A 370 24.21 1.03 1.70
CA ASN A 370 24.63 2.42 1.95
C ASN A 370 23.58 3.25 2.70
N VAL A 371 22.28 2.97 2.52
CA VAL A 371 21.19 3.65 3.25
C VAL A 371 21.09 3.09 4.67
N TYR A 372 21.11 1.76 4.81
CA TYR A 372 21.06 1.06 6.09
C TYR A 372 22.17 1.53 7.05
N THR A 373 23.41 1.61 6.56
CA THR A 373 24.53 2.12 7.35
C THR A 373 24.34 3.58 7.77
N ARG A 374 23.81 4.46 6.91
CA ARG A 374 23.51 5.87 7.27
C ARG A 374 22.40 5.98 8.32
N PHE A 375 21.32 5.20 8.20
CA PHE A 375 20.21 5.23 9.15
C PHE A 375 20.65 4.76 10.55
N TYR A 376 21.29 3.59 10.64
CA TYR A 376 21.69 3.04 11.94
C TYR A 376 22.92 3.71 12.56
N ALA A 377 23.88 4.20 11.77
CA ALA A 377 25.01 4.98 12.30
C ALA A 377 24.58 6.31 12.94
N ARG A 378 23.40 6.83 12.57
CA ARG A 378 22.84 8.05 13.18
C ARG A 378 22.12 7.81 14.50
N GLN A 379 21.58 6.61 14.72
CA GLN A 379 20.86 6.26 15.97
C GLN A 379 21.78 5.69 17.07
N ASN A 380 22.84 4.95 16.73
CA ASN A 380 23.72 4.31 17.73
C ASN A 380 25.15 4.88 17.72
N SER A 381 25.37 5.97 18.47
CA SER A 381 26.70 6.52 18.74
C SER A 381 27.46 5.85 19.89
N LEU A 382 26.90 4.80 20.52
CA LEU A 382 27.45 4.17 21.74
C LEU A 382 27.73 2.66 21.65
N THR A 383 27.30 1.95 20.59
CA THR A 383 27.77 0.58 20.31
C THR A 383 27.76 0.29 18.81
N PRO A 384 28.87 -0.21 18.22
CA PRO A 384 28.85 -0.71 16.85
C PRO A 384 28.07 -2.06 16.79
N PRO A 385 27.17 -2.27 15.83
CA PRO A 385 26.51 -3.56 15.64
C PRO A 385 27.51 -4.60 15.12
N ALA A 386 28.08 -5.39 16.03
CA ALA A 386 29.18 -6.33 15.80
C ALA A 386 28.81 -7.61 15.00
N THR A 387 27.77 -7.56 14.16
CA THR A 387 27.21 -8.73 13.44
C THR A 387 27.07 -8.52 11.92
N LEU A 388 27.38 -7.34 11.39
CA LEU A 388 27.28 -7.01 9.96
C LEU A 388 28.32 -7.70 9.04
N SER A 389 29.14 -8.60 9.60
CA SER A 389 30.07 -9.46 8.86
C SER A 389 29.50 -10.83 8.46
N GLN A 390 28.29 -11.18 8.92
CA GLN A 390 27.57 -12.31 8.32
C GLN A 390 27.13 -11.92 6.90
N SER A 391 27.53 -12.72 5.92
CA SER A 391 27.09 -12.62 4.54
C SER A 391 25.56 -12.62 4.50
N GLN A 392 24.97 -11.45 4.22
CA GLN A 392 23.54 -11.39 3.91
C GLN A 392 23.33 -12.24 2.66
N GLU A 393 22.61 -13.34 2.83
CA GLU A 393 22.19 -14.18 1.71
C GLU A 393 21.43 -13.26 0.74
N PRO A 394 21.80 -13.23 -0.56
CA PRO A 394 21.12 -12.36 -1.51
C PRO A 394 19.64 -12.74 -1.54
N ILE A 395 18.76 -11.74 -1.64
CA ILE A 395 17.34 -11.97 -1.88
C ILE A 395 17.23 -12.83 -3.14
N ASN A 396 16.49 -13.94 -3.08
CA ASN A 396 16.32 -14.84 -4.21
C ASN A 396 15.65 -14.10 -5.37
N GLU A 397 16.44 -13.68 -6.35
CA GLU A 397 15.94 -13.02 -7.57
C GLU A 397 15.35 -14.07 -8.52
N THR A 398 14.04 -14.00 -8.75
CA THR A 398 13.37 -14.61 -9.90
C THR A 398 13.39 -13.62 -11.07
N PRO A 399 13.36 -14.08 -12.34
CA PRO A 399 13.23 -13.17 -13.49
C PRO A 399 11.93 -12.33 -13.43
N GLU A 400 10.91 -12.82 -12.73
CA GLU A 400 9.60 -12.17 -12.54
C GLU A 400 9.55 -11.28 -11.28
N THR A 401 10.63 -11.16 -10.50
CA THR A 401 10.63 -10.34 -9.26
C THR A 401 10.30 -8.88 -9.52
N PHE A 402 10.74 -8.33 -10.67
CA PHE A 402 10.56 -6.91 -11.01
C PHE A 402 9.91 -6.74 -12.38
N LEU A 403 8.81 -5.98 -12.40
CA LEU A 403 8.00 -5.68 -13.58
C LEU A 403 7.92 -4.15 -13.77
N CYS A 404 7.88 -3.69 -15.01
CA CYS A 404 7.58 -2.29 -15.36
C CYS A 404 6.60 -2.24 -16.54
N LEU A 405 6.05 -1.06 -16.85
CA LEU A 405 5.07 -0.89 -17.93
C LEU A 405 5.79 -0.58 -19.26
N ASP A 406 5.57 -1.41 -20.29
CA ASP A 406 6.10 -1.09 -21.63
C ASP A 406 5.25 -0.01 -22.31
N ALA A 407 5.81 1.19 -22.43
CA ALA A 407 5.18 2.33 -23.09
C ALA A 407 4.90 2.10 -24.59
N ARG A 408 5.60 1.16 -25.26
CA ARG A 408 5.38 0.82 -26.67
C ARG A 408 4.21 -0.14 -26.85
N VAL A 409 3.99 -1.04 -25.90
CA VAL A 409 2.93 -2.07 -25.93
C VAL A 409 1.84 -1.74 -24.90
N LYS A 410 1.22 -0.56 -25.06
CA LYS A 410 0.02 -0.12 -24.31
C LYS A 410 0.08 -0.28 -22.77
N GLY A 411 1.27 -0.22 -22.16
CA GLY A 411 1.42 -0.38 -20.71
C GLY A 411 1.21 -1.81 -20.21
N VAL A 412 1.47 -2.83 -21.04
CA VAL A 412 1.55 -4.22 -20.57
C VAL A 412 2.71 -4.37 -19.58
N PRO A 413 2.52 -5.03 -18.42
CA PRO A 413 3.62 -5.38 -17.52
C PRO A 413 4.63 -6.30 -18.20
N THR A 414 5.91 -5.91 -18.17
CA THR A 414 7.02 -6.70 -18.70
C THR A 414 8.11 -6.84 -17.65
N SER A 415 8.77 -8.01 -17.60
CA SER A 415 9.88 -8.25 -16.68
C SER A 415 11.09 -7.35 -17.01
N PHE A 416 11.85 -6.96 -15.98
CA PHE A 416 13.07 -6.17 -16.19
C PHE A 416 14.06 -6.93 -17.08
N ALA A 417 14.20 -8.25 -16.90
CA ALA A 417 15.11 -9.09 -17.67
C ALA A 417 14.71 -9.18 -19.16
N ASP A 418 13.42 -9.36 -19.47
CA ASP A 418 12.91 -9.37 -20.84
C ASP A 418 13.11 -8.01 -21.53
N TYR A 419 12.81 -6.91 -20.83
CA TYR A 419 12.94 -5.57 -21.39
C TYR A 419 14.42 -5.22 -21.65
N GLU A 420 15.31 -5.55 -20.70
CA GLU A 420 16.76 -5.34 -20.85
C GLU A 420 17.32 -6.11 -22.05
N ALA A 421 16.96 -7.39 -22.17
CA ALA A 421 17.39 -8.24 -23.27
C ALA A 421 16.92 -7.73 -24.65
N ARG A 422 15.65 -7.29 -24.75
CA ARG A 422 15.03 -6.87 -26.03
C ARG A 422 15.40 -5.45 -26.46
N HIS A 423 15.55 -4.52 -25.51
CA HIS A 423 15.62 -3.09 -25.82
C HIS A 423 16.93 -2.41 -25.40
N CYS A 424 17.57 -2.87 -24.33
CA CYS A 424 18.77 -2.20 -23.79
C CYS A 424 20.08 -2.76 -24.38
N SER A 425 20.11 -4.05 -24.74
CA SER A 425 21.25 -4.73 -25.37
C SER A 425 21.73 -4.09 -26.69
N LEU A 426 20.84 -3.40 -27.41
CA LEU A 426 21.12 -2.75 -28.69
C LEU A 426 22.13 -1.59 -28.60
N GLY A 427 22.25 -0.93 -27.43
CA GLY A 427 23.20 0.18 -27.25
C GLY A 427 24.66 -0.25 -27.39
N GLY A 428 25.03 -1.39 -26.79
CA GLY A 428 26.36 -1.99 -26.94
C GLY A 428 26.59 -2.53 -28.36
N SER A 429 25.58 -3.20 -28.92
CA SER A 429 25.65 -3.77 -30.28
C SER A 429 25.86 -2.71 -31.37
N MET A 430 25.16 -1.56 -31.28
CA MET A 430 25.35 -0.43 -32.19
C MET A 430 26.77 0.15 -32.12
N LEU A 431 27.35 0.26 -30.92
CA LEU A 431 28.71 0.77 -30.75
C LEU A 431 29.74 -0.20 -31.38
N VAL A 432 29.55 -1.51 -31.21
CA VAL A 432 30.34 -2.55 -31.89
C VAL A 432 30.17 -2.49 -33.42
N PHE A 433 28.94 -2.32 -33.93
CA PHE A 433 28.69 -2.15 -35.36
C PHE A 433 29.38 -0.91 -35.93
N ILE A 434 29.33 0.24 -35.23
CA ILE A 434 30.04 1.46 -35.62
C ILE A 434 31.55 1.23 -35.65
N LEU A 435 32.11 0.57 -34.63
CA LEU A 435 33.54 0.21 -34.60
C LEU A 435 33.94 -0.71 -35.76
N ILE A 436 33.10 -1.69 -36.12
CA ILE A 436 33.31 -2.56 -37.29
C ILE A 436 33.29 -1.75 -38.59
N ILE A 437 32.34 -0.82 -38.77
CA ILE A 437 32.24 0.05 -39.95
C ILE A 437 33.46 0.97 -40.05
N VAL A 438 33.89 1.58 -38.95
CA VAL A 438 35.08 2.45 -38.90
C VAL A 438 36.36 1.65 -39.19
N ALA A 439 36.50 0.45 -38.63
CA ALA A 439 37.63 -0.44 -38.92
C ALA A 439 37.65 -0.86 -40.40
N ALA A 440 36.49 -1.21 -40.97
CA ALA A 440 36.36 -1.54 -42.39
C ALA A 440 36.76 -0.35 -43.29
N LEU A 441 36.31 0.87 -42.97
CA LEU A 441 36.69 2.09 -43.69
C LEU A 441 38.21 2.35 -43.62
N LEU A 442 38.83 2.17 -42.44
CA LEU A 442 40.28 2.31 -42.28
C LEU A 442 41.06 1.28 -43.11
N VAL A 443 40.63 0.01 -43.11
CA VAL A 443 41.23 -1.04 -43.96
C VAL A 443 41.08 -0.70 -45.45
N LEU A 444 39.92 -0.17 -45.86
CA LEU A 444 39.66 0.23 -47.25
C LEU A 444 40.57 1.41 -47.67
N ILE A 445 40.75 2.42 -46.81
CA ILE A 445 41.68 3.55 -47.04
C ILE A 445 43.12 3.06 -47.14
N VAL A 446 43.56 2.17 -46.24
CA VAL A 446 44.91 1.57 -46.29
C VAL A 446 45.09 0.76 -47.58
N GLY A 447 44.09 -0.02 -47.98
CA GLY A 447 44.07 -0.77 -49.24
C GLY A 447 44.23 0.14 -50.46
N VAL A 448 43.46 1.23 -50.54
CA VAL A 448 43.58 2.23 -51.62
C VAL A 448 44.96 2.90 -51.62
N CYS A 449 45.48 3.28 -50.44
CA CYS A 449 46.83 3.84 -50.31
C CYS A 449 47.92 2.86 -50.78
N LEU A 450 47.81 1.58 -50.43
CA LEU A 450 48.72 0.52 -50.91
C LEU A 450 48.60 0.29 -52.42
N ILE A 451 47.39 0.30 -52.99
CA ILE A 451 47.18 0.21 -54.45
C ILE A 451 47.82 1.40 -55.16
N VAL A 452 47.59 2.63 -54.68
CA VAL A 452 48.20 3.85 -55.24
C VAL A 452 49.73 3.82 -55.12
N TRP A 453 50.27 3.36 -53.99
CA TRP A 453 51.71 3.20 -53.78
C TRP A 453 52.31 2.13 -54.69
N CYS A 454 51.68 0.96 -54.82
CA CYS A 454 52.08 -0.11 -55.74
C CYS A 454 52.03 0.36 -57.20
N CYS A 455 50.99 1.08 -57.61
CA CYS A 455 50.89 1.68 -58.95
C CYS A 455 51.99 2.73 -59.20
N ARG A 456 52.28 3.60 -58.21
CA ARG A 456 53.40 4.56 -58.29
C ARG A 456 54.76 3.86 -58.34
N ARG A 457 54.99 2.81 -57.53
CA ARG A 457 56.22 2.02 -57.49
C ARG A 457 56.44 1.23 -58.78
N ARG A 458 55.37 0.62 -59.33
CA ARG A 458 55.40 -0.08 -60.63
C ARG A 458 55.69 0.89 -61.79
N ARG A 459 55.07 2.09 -61.81
CA ARG A 459 55.45 3.15 -62.77
C ARG A 459 56.92 3.58 -62.62
N ARG A 460 57.43 3.70 -61.38
CA ARG A 460 58.82 4.10 -61.11
C ARG A 460 59.83 3.04 -61.54
N ASN A 461 59.52 1.75 -61.38
CA ASN A 461 60.36 0.65 -61.86
C ASN A 461 60.28 0.50 -63.39
N ASN A 462 59.10 0.63 -64.01
CA ASN A 462 58.98 0.58 -65.48
C ASN A 462 59.73 1.74 -66.16
N ARG A 463 59.80 2.93 -65.54
CA ARG A 463 60.64 4.05 -66.01
C ARG A 463 62.15 3.79 -65.91
N LYS A 464 62.61 2.80 -65.15
CA LYS A 464 64.04 2.41 -65.06
C LYS A 464 64.43 1.30 -66.03
N LYS A 465 63.49 0.72 -66.79
CA LYS A 465 63.76 -0.35 -67.77
C LYS A 465 64.08 0.15 -69.19
N TRP A 466 64.09 1.47 -69.41
CA TRP A 466 64.57 2.09 -70.63
C TRP A 466 65.94 2.69 -70.35
N ILE A 467 66.98 1.90 -70.64
CA ILE A 467 68.39 2.25 -70.47
C ILE A 467 68.90 2.95 -71.75
N SER A 468 69.75 3.95 -71.53
CA SER A 468 70.58 4.73 -72.45
C SER A 468 70.74 4.27 -73.91
N VAL A 469 70.54 5.22 -74.82
CA VAL A 469 71.35 5.33 -76.05
C VAL A 469 72.22 6.60 -75.90
N PRO A 470 73.55 6.53 -76.07
CA PRO A 470 74.41 7.71 -76.05
C PRO A 470 74.57 8.29 -77.47
N THR A 471 74.25 9.57 -77.64
CA THR A 471 74.60 10.34 -78.85
C THR A 471 75.14 11.71 -78.46
N ASN A 472 76.42 11.93 -78.76
CA ASN A 472 77.10 13.21 -78.52
C ASN A 472 76.76 14.23 -79.61
N ALA A 473 76.49 15.48 -79.19
CA ALA A 473 76.81 16.74 -79.88
C ALA A 473 76.10 17.06 -81.23
N PRO A 474 76.10 18.34 -81.70
CA PRO A 474 76.05 19.59 -80.92
C PRO A 474 75.08 20.67 -81.45
N ASP A 475 74.60 21.51 -80.52
CA ASP A 475 74.34 22.96 -80.67
C ASP A 475 73.31 23.46 -81.73
N VAL A 476 73.20 24.79 -81.81
CA VAL A 476 72.52 25.65 -82.80
C VAL A 476 71.11 26.17 -82.39
N VAL A 477 71.15 27.26 -81.60
CA VAL A 477 70.49 28.55 -81.91
C VAL A 477 68.97 28.70 -81.67
N SER A 478 68.66 29.43 -80.58
CA SER A 478 67.99 30.76 -80.62
C SER A 478 66.46 30.93 -80.35
N LYS A 479 66.22 31.76 -79.31
CA LYS A 479 65.25 32.88 -79.23
C LYS A 479 63.72 32.64 -79.09
N LYS A 480 63.22 33.26 -78.00
CA LYS A 480 62.27 34.41 -77.98
C LYS A 480 60.76 34.15 -77.79
N ASN A 481 60.35 34.43 -76.54
CA ASN A 481 59.24 35.29 -76.06
C ASN A 481 57.80 35.18 -76.62
N GLY A 482 56.83 35.31 -75.71
CA GLY A 482 55.38 35.49 -75.96
C GLY A 482 54.58 34.33 -75.35
N VAL A 483 53.75 34.44 -74.30
CA VAL A 483 52.83 35.49 -73.79
C VAL A 483 51.56 35.67 -74.64
N ILE A 484 50.40 35.73 -73.96
CA ILE A 484 49.01 35.72 -74.48
C ILE A 484 48.60 34.33 -75.03
N GLY A 485 47.44 33.73 -74.75
CA GLY A 485 46.32 34.11 -73.87
C GLY A 485 44.95 33.80 -74.51
N ARG A 486 43.94 33.50 -73.68
CA ARG A 486 42.49 33.60 -73.94
C ARG A 486 41.72 32.43 -74.63
N GLU A 487 40.83 31.84 -73.82
CA GLU A 487 39.41 31.42 -74.01
C GLU A 487 38.84 30.77 -75.30
N ALA A 488 37.78 29.99 -75.06
CA ALA A 488 36.60 29.73 -75.91
C ALA A 488 36.62 28.59 -76.96
N ALA A 489 36.00 27.47 -76.56
CA ALA A 489 34.78 26.88 -77.14
C ALA A 489 34.68 26.47 -78.64
N THR A 490 34.21 25.21 -78.79
CA THR A 490 33.25 24.68 -79.79
C THR A 490 33.63 24.46 -81.27
N SER A 491 33.47 23.18 -81.66
CA SER A 491 32.94 22.63 -82.93
C SER A 491 33.66 22.89 -84.27
N GLY A 492 34.03 21.81 -84.97
CA GLY A 492 34.38 21.82 -86.40
C GLY A 492 35.27 20.67 -86.88
N THR A 493 34.67 19.53 -87.26
CA THR A 493 35.27 18.48 -88.13
C THR A 493 35.17 18.90 -89.63
N PRO A 494 35.65 18.18 -90.69
CA PRO A 494 36.15 16.78 -90.76
C PRO A 494 37.33 16.49 -91.76
N VAL A 495 37.58 15.18 -92.05
CA VAL A 495 38.33 14.57 -93.21
C VAL A 495 39.89 14.59 -93.15
N ASP A 496 40.59 13.53 -92.68
CA ASP A 496 41.07 12.26 -93.35
C ASP A 496 42.45 12.43 -94.09
N SER A 497 43.32 11.46 -94.47
CA SER A 497 43.21 10.01 -94.78
C SER A 497 44.56 9.24 -94.73
N ARG A 498 44.53 7.90 -94.99
CA ARG A 498 45.62 6.89 -95.22
C ARG A 498 46.35 6.35 -93.96
N ILE A 499 46.21 5.10 -93.50
CA ILE A 499 46.19 3.72 -94.07
C ILE A 499 47.58 3.05 -94.20
N THR A 500 47.81 2.02 -93.36
CA THR A 500 48.37 0.66 -93.62
C THR A 500 48.51 -0.03 -92.24
N MET A 501 47.67 -1.00 -91.83
CA MET A 501 47.53 -2.41 -92.26
C MET A 501 48.80 -3.27 -92.16
N VAL A 502 48.88 -4.13 -91.13
CA VAL A 502 49.11 -5.61 -91.23
C VAL A 502 48.43 -6.29 -90.03
N VAL A 503 47.66 -7.37 -90.28
CA VAL A 503 47.15 -8.34 -89.30
C VAL A 503 47.24 -9.73 -89.95
N PRO A 504 47.72 -10.75 -89.22
CA PRO A 504 46.91 -11.96 -88.95
C PRO A 504 47.14 -12.44 -87.51
N ASP A 505 46.31 -13.23 -86.86
CA ASP A 505 44.89 -13.59 -86.90
C ASP A 505 44.71 -14.47 -85.64
N GLY A 506 43.49 -14.68 -85.14
CA GLY A 506 43.32 -15.47 -83.91
C GLY A 506 42.08 -15.15 -83.09
N ARG A 507 40.92 -14.99 -83.75
CA ARG A 507 39.63 -14.92 -83.07
C ARG A 507 39.14 -16.32 -82.71
N LEU A 508 38.38 -16.41 -81.61
CA LEU A 508 37.00 -16.91 -81.68
C LEU A 508 36.17 -16.35 -80.52
N TYR A 509 34.98 -15.85 -80.85
CA TYR A 509 33.93 -15.37 -79.95
C TYR A 509 32.74 -16.32 -80.04
N ARG A 510 31.87 -16.33 -79.01
CA ARG A 510 30.42 -16.37 -79.27
C ARG A 510 29.61 -15.75 -78.13
N GLU A 511 28.57 -15.00 -78.50
CA GLU A 511 27.59 -14.36 -77.61
C GLU A 511 26.44 -15.37 -77.26
N THR A 512 25.33 -15.06 -76.56
CA THR A 512 24.26 -14.09 -76.91
C THR A 512 23.36 -13.68 -75.72
N GLU A 513 23.03 -12.39 -75.66
CA GLU A 513 21.70 -11.73 -75.47
C GLU A 513 20.66 -12.33 -74.48
N PHE A 514 20.15 -11.63 -73.45
CA PHE A 514 19.26 -10.44 -73.39
C PHE A 514 17.80 -10.62 -73.89
N HIS A 515 16.84 -10.49 -72.97
CA HIS A 515 15.44 -10.10 -73.25
C HIS A 515 14.82 -9.32 -72.08
N VAL A 516 13.81 -8.47 -72.38
CA VAL A 516 13.22 -7.46 -71.48
C VAL A 516 11.69 -7.50 -71.58
N MET A 517 10.99 -7.52 -70.43
CA MET A 517 9.63 -7.00 -70.17
C MET A 517 9.51 -6.87 -68.63
N ILE A 518 9.12 -5.78 -67.98
CA ILE A 518 8.02 -4.80 -68.13
C ILE A 518 6.67 -5.29 -67.56
N VAL A 519 6.48 -4.97 -66.26
CA VAL A 519 5.32 -4.27 -65.63
C VAL A 519 4.00 -5.00 -65.29
N GLU A 520 3.50 -4.64 -64.09
CA GLU A 520 2.12 -4.65 -63.51
C GLU A 520 1.45 -5.91 -62.92
N LYS A 521 1.00 -5.73 -61.66
CA LYS A 521 -0.27 -6.21 -61.01
C LYS A 521 -0.47 -7.75 -60.85
N THR A 522 -1.21 -8.30 -59.88
CA THR A 522 -2.11 -7.77 -58.81
C THR A 522 -2.24 -8.79 -57.65
N GLU A 523 -2.86 -8.38 -56.53
CA GLU A 523 -3.57 -9.20 -55.50
C GLU A 523 -2.73 -10.19 -54.63
N ILE A 524 -2.77 -10.22 -53.28
CA ILE A 524 -3.83 -10.18 -52.22
C ILE A 524 -4.37 -11.58 -51.85
N VAL A 525 -4.55 -11.80 -50.53
CA VAL A 525 -5.20 -12.89 -49.76
C VAL A 525 -4.29 -13.94 -49.09
N GLU A 526 -4.69 -14.21 -47.84
CA GLU A 526 -4.10 -14.96 -46.73
C GLU A 526 -4.31 -16.52 -46.81
N PRO A 527 -4.56 -17.29 -45.72
CA PRO A 527 -3.52 -18.07 -45.06
C PRO A 527 -3.83 -19.58 -45.02
N LEU A 528 -2.90 -20.40 -44.48
CA LEU A 528 -3.26 -21.71 -43.92
C LEU A 528 -2.82 -21.84 -42.47
N THR A 529 -3.81 -22.06 -41.61
CA THR A 529 -3.69 -22.72 -40.32
C THR A 529 -3.57 -24.23 -40.52
N THR A 530 -2.81 -24.90 -39.67
CA THR A 530 -3.10 -26.28 -39.23
C THR A 530 -2.59 -26.46 -37.81
N GLU A 531 -3.49 -26.81 -36.90
CA GLU A 531 -3.18 -27.28 -35.54
C GLU A 531 -2.65 -28.72 -35.59
N LEU A 532 -1.79 -29.07 -34.64
CA LEU A 532 -1.83 -30.32 -33.85
C LEU A 532 -0.88 -30.23 -32.64
#